data_AF-A0A258TLB7-F1
#
_entry.id   AF-A0A258TLB7-F1
#
_cell.length_a   1.000
_cell.length_b   1.000
_cell.length_c   1.000
_cell.angle_alpha   90.00
_cell.angle_beta   90.00
_cell.angle_gamma   90.00
#
_symmetry.space_group_name_H-M   'P 1'
#
loop_
_entity.id
_entity.type
_entity.pdbx_description
1 polymer ?
#
loop_
_entity_poly.entity_id
_entity_poly.type
_entity_poly.pdbx_seq_one_letter_code
_entity_poly.pdbx_strand_id
1 'polypeptide(L)'
;MSKAARLSEKWFNRALWLVAFVFAWFLLGLGTAIIRDLPHVEQTYSIEDFVDHATIDPLRAQLETLQQQHTETNDKLDQAQLTLNTRRNDYQAMRRTFENWLATRDVTQQNQQDDELVGRTATLDQLKALERDAEKAVETLSKKQLDQNQAENKIRT
;
A
#
# COMPACT_ATOMS: atom_id res chain seq x y z
N MET A 1 -92.74 21.86 23.60
CA MET A 1 -92.33 22.27 22.24
C MET A 1 -91.20 23.28 22.34
N SER A 2 -89.93 22.87 22.18
CA SER A 2 -88.84 23.71 21.63
C SER A 2 -87.49 22.98 21.70
N LYS A 3 -86.77 23.06 20.58
CA LYS A 3 -85.59 22.31 20.17
C LYS A 3 -84.27 22.78 20.84
N ALA A 4 -84.30 23.16 22.12
CA ALA A 4 -83.16 23.82 22.77
C ALA A 4 -82.13 22.86 23.39
N ALA A 5 -82.53 21.68 23.87
CA ALA A 5 -81.60 20.74 24.52
C ALA A 5 -80.64 20.03 23.53
N ARG A 6 -81.04 19.87 22.26
CA ARG A 6 -80.25 19.19 21.23
C ARG A 6 -79.14 20.04 20.61
N LEU A 7 -79.16 21.36 20.81
CA LEU A 7 -78.03 22.23 20.44
C LEU A 7 -76.89 22.13 21.46
N SER A 8 -77.21 21.97 22.74
CA SER A 8 -76.23 21.81 23.82
C SER A 8 -75.43 20.51 23.68
N GLU A 9 -76.07 19.40 23.30
CA GLU A 9 -75.39 18.11 23.12
C GLU A 9 -74.31 18.15 22.03
N LYS A 10 -74.57 18.82 20.90
CA LYS A 10 -73.58 19.01 19.83
C LYS A 10 -72.44 19.95 20.22
N TRP A 11 -72.74 20.96 21.01
CA TRP A 11 -71.73 21.89 21.55
C TRP A 11 -70.89 21.26 22.65
N PHE A 12 -71.49 20.40 23.47
CA PHE A 12 -70.81 19.61 24.48
C PHE A 12 -69.84 18.62 23.85
N ASN A 13 -70.27 17.88 22.82
CA ASN A 13 -69.39 17.00 22.06
C ASN A 13 -68.26 17.76 21.35
N ARG A 14 -68.51 18.98 20.87
CA ARG A 14 -67.46 19.84 20.28
C ARG A 14 -66.45 20.32 21.33
N ALA A 15 -66.92 20.72 22.51
CA ALA A 15 -66.04 21.10 23.62
C ALA A 15 -65.20 19.89 24.10
N LEU A 16 -65.82 18.72 24.20
CA LEU A 16 -65.13 17.48 24.57
C LEU A 16 -64.08 17.06 23.53
N TRP A 17 -64.39 17.21 22.25
CA TRP A 17 -63.43 16.99 21.16
C TRP A 17 -62.25 17.97 21.23
N LEU A 18 -62.49 19.24 21.55
CA LEU A 18 -61.43 20.23 21.74
C LEU A 18 -60.49 19.85 22.88
N VAL A 19 -61.03 19.41 24.02
CA VAL A 19 -60.24 18.91 25.15
C VAL A 19 -59.42 17.68 24.74
N ALA A 20 -60.02 16.74 24.01
CA ALA A 20 -59.29 15.58 23.50
C ALA A 20 -58.14 15.97 22.56
N PHE A 21 -58.30 17.00 21.72
CA PHE A 21 -57.23 17.52 20.86
C PHE A 21 -56.10 18.18 21.66
N VAL A 22 -56.44 18.99 22.66
CA VAL A 22 -55.44 19.61 23.56
C VAL A 22 -54.68 18.53 24.31
N PHE A 23 -55.38 17.50 24.78
CA PHE A 23 -54.77 16.39 25.51
C PHE A 23 -53.87 15.53 24.61
N ALA A 24 -54.31 15.24 23.38
CA ALA A 24 -53.50 14.51 22.39
C ALA A 24 -52.25 15.30 22.00
N TRP A 25 -52.38 16.61 21.77
CA TRP A 25 -51.26 17.50 21.50
C TRP A 25 -50.27 17.52 22.66
N PHE A 26 -50.78 17.57 23.89
CA PHE A 26 -49.95 17.54 25.09
C PHE A 26 -49.18 16.23 25.24
N LEU A 27 -49.84 15.08 25.05
CA LEU A 27 -49.19 13.77 25.14
C LEU A 27 -48.14 13.56 24.04
N LEU A 28 -48.41 14.02 22.81
CA LEU A 28 -47.44 14.01 21.71
C LEU A 28 -46.23 14.90 22.04
N GLY A 29 -46.47 16.13 22.51
CA GLY A 29 -45.43 17.06 22.90
C GLY A 29 -44.55 16.51 24.03
N LEU A 30 -45.18 15.95 25.07
CA LEU A 30 -44.46 15.35 26.20
C LEU A 30 -43.66 14.12 25.77
N GLY A 31 -44.23 13.26 24.90
CA GLY A 31 -43.51 12.12 24.33
C GLY A 31 -42.25 12.55 23.59
N THR A 32 -42.35 13.58 22.74
CA THR A 32 -41.18 14.09 21.98
C THR A 32 -40.13 14.75 22.88
N ALA A 33 -40.53 15.46 23.95
CA ALA A 33 -39.61 16.09 24.88
C ALA A 33 -38.84 15.07 25.72
N ILE A 34 -39.50 13.99 26.15
CA ILE A 34 -38.88 12.91 26.91
C ILE A 34 -37.87 12.14 26.05
N ILE A 35 -38.19 11.88 24.78
CA ILE A 35 -37.32 11.13 23.86
C ILE A 35 -36.08 11.94 23.47
N ARG A 36 -36.18 13.28 23.42
CA ARG A 36 -35.05 14.17 23.10
C ARG A 36 -33.99 14.26 24.21
N ASP A 37 -34.36 13.88 25.43
CA ASP A 37 -33.49 13.93 26.60
C ASP A 37 -32.78 12.60 26.87
N LEU A 38 -32.96 11.60 25.99
CA LEU A 38 -32.05 10.46 25.99
C LEU A 38 -30.71 10.91 25.38
N PRO A 39 -29.61 10.93 26.16
CA PRO A 39 -28.30 11.18 25.60
C PRO A 39 -28.03 10.06 24.59
N HIS A 40 -27.95 10.42 23.31
CA HIS A 40 -27.57 9.49 22.24
C HIS A 40 -26.08 9.18 22.39
N VAL A 41 -25.77 8.30 23.33
CA VAL A 41 -24.42 7.75 23.53
C VAL A 41 -24.34 6.43 22.78
N GLU A 42 -24.62 6.46 21.48
CA GLU A 42 -24.12 5.41 20.60
C GLU A 42 -22.65 5.76 20.36
N GLN A 43 -21.80 5.39 21.32
CA GLN A 43 -20.38 5.23 21.02
C GLN A 43 -20.34 4.21 19.90
N THR A 44 -19.99 4.68 18.69
CA THR A 44 -19.74 3.78 17.56
C THR A 44 -18.44 3.06 17.90
N TYR A 45 -18.55 1.98 18.67
CA TYR A 45 -17.43 1.13 18.97
C TYR A 45 -16.97 0.51 17.66
N SER A 46 -15.77 0.90 17.25
CA SER A 46 -15.08 0.29 16.13
C SER A 46 -14.47 -1.04 16.60
N ILE A 47 -14.21 -1.96 15.68
CA ILE A 47 -13.59 -3.25 16.03
C ILE A 47 -12.22 -2.99 16.70
N GLU A 48 -11.56 -1.90 16.30
CA GLU A 48 -10.31 -1.41 16.82
C GLU A 48 -10.36 -1.07 18.32
N ASP A 49 -11.51 -0.65 18.85
CA ASP A 49 -11.68 -0.33 20.29
C ASP A 49 -11.73 -1.58 21.18
N PHE A 50 -11.96 -2.76 20.59
CA PHE A 50 -11.96 -4.05 21.28
C PHE A 50 -10.63 -4.81 21.13
N VAL A 51 -9.65 -4.22 20.44
CA VAL A 51 -8.33 -4.80 20.24
C VAL A 51 -7.45 -4.48 21.45
N ASP A 52 -6.72 -5.48 21.95
CA ASP A 52 -5.71 -5.26 22.98
C ASP A 52 -4.51 -4.51 22.38
N HIS A 53 -4.56 -3.18 22.47
CA HIS A 53 -3.53 -2.27 21.99
C HIS A 53 -2.13 -2.60 22.53
N ALA A 54 -2.02 -3.12 23.76
CA ALA A 54 -0.73 -3.50 24.33
C ALA A 54 -0.04 -4.63 23.54
N THR A 55 -0.82 -5.46 22.85
CA THR A 55 -0.32 -6.56 22.01
C THR A 55 -0.19 -6.17 20.54
N ILE A 56 -1.06 -5.29 20.04
CA ILE A 56 -1.13 -4.94 18.61
C ILE A 56 -0.22 -3.78 18.22
N ASP A 57 -0.04 -2.78 19.08
CA ASP A 57 0.85 -1.65 18.80
C ASP A 57 2.31 -2.08 18.52
N PRO A 58 2.94 -3.00 19.29
CA PRO A 58 4.28 -3.48 18.94
C PRO A 58 4.31 -4.30 17.64
N LEU A 59 3.21 -4.96 17.28
CA LEU A 59 3.10 -5.71 16.02
C LEU A 59 2.98 -4.75 14.81
N ARG A 60 2.19 -3.67 14.96
CA ARG A 60 2.08 -2.60 13.97
C ARG A 60 3.41 -1.89 13.75
N ALA A 61 4.11 -1.54 14.83
CA ALA A 61 5.44 -0.94 14.75
C ALA A 61 6.44 -1.87 14.01
N GLN A 62 6.42 -3.16 14.32
CA GLN A 62 7.23 -4.15 13.58
C GLN A 62 6.86 -4.17 12.09
N LEU A 63 5.57 -4.21 11.76
CA LEU A 63 5.11 -4.25 10.37
C LEU A 63 5.52 -2.98 9.60
N GLU A 64 5.42 -1.80 10.22
CA GLU A 64 5.89 -0.53 9.65
C GLU A 64 7.40 -0.56 9.39
N THR A 65 8.20 -1.05 10.33
CA THR A 65 9.65 -1.18 10.12
C THR A 65 10.00 -2.16 9.00
N LEU A 66 9.28 -3.29 8.88
CA LEU A 66 9.45 -4.24 7.79
C LEU A 66 9.09 -3.61 6.43
N GLN A 67 8.01 -2.84 6.37
CA GLN A 67 7.61 -2.12 5.15
C GLN A 67 8.66 -1.10 4.70
N GLN A 68 9.26 -0.35 5.65
CA GLN A 68 10.36 0.57 5.34
C GLN A 68 11.57 -0.19 4.80
N GLN A 69 11.95 -1.31 5.44
CA GLN A 69 13.07 -2.15 4.99
C GLN A 69 12.84 -2.80 3.62
N HIS A 70 11.58 -3.13 3.30
CA HIS A 70 11.20 -3.69 2.00
C HIS A 70 11.33 -2.62 0.91
N THR A 71 10.82 -1.41 1.16
CA THR A 71 10.98 -0.26 0.24
C THR A 71 12.46 0.01 -0.04
N GLU A 72 13.29 0.11 1.01
CA GLU A 72 14.73 0.34 0.87
C GLU A 72 15.43 -0.78 0.08
N THR A 73 15.01 -2.04 0.26
CA THR A 73 15.61 -3.18 -0.43
C THR A 73 15.18 -3.22 -1.90
N ASN A 74 13.94 -2.83 -2.22
CA ASN A 74 13.46 -2.68 -3.60
C ASN A 74 14.20 -1.56 -4.32
N ASP A 75 14.36 -0.39 -3.71
CA ASP A 75 15.11 0.72 -4.31
C ASP A 75 16.55 0.32 -4.63
N LYS A 76 17.19 -0.42 -3.71
CA LYS A 76 18.54 -0.99 -3.93
C LYS A 76 18.55 -2.02 -5.05
N LEU A 77 17.53 -2.87 -5.15
CA LEU A 77 17.41 -3.87 -6.20
C LEU A 77 17.26 -3.21 -7.57
N ASP A 78 16.42 -2.19 -7.69
CA ASP A 78 16.22 -1.42 -8.92
C ASP A 78 17.53 -0.75 -9.37
N GLN A 79 18.25 -0.13 -8.43
CA GLN A 79 19.55 0.46 -8.70
C GLN A 79 20.61 -0.58 -9.12
N ALA A 80 20.61 -1.76 -8.49
CA ALA A 80 21.50 -2.86 -8.85
C ALA A 80 21.16 -3.44 -10.24
N GLN A 81 19.87 -3.55 -10.56
CA GLN A 81 19.41 -4.02 -11.87
C GLN A 81 19.77 -3.04 -12.98
N LEU A 82 19.64 -1.73 -12.73
CA LEU A 82 20.11 -0.69 -13.65
C LEU A 82 21.63 -0.80 -13.86
N THR A 83 22.39 -0.98 -12.78
CA THR A 83 23.84 -1.15 -12.85
C THR A 83 24.21 -2.38 -13.69
N LEU A 84 23.55 -3.52 -13.45
CA LEU A 84 23.75 -4.74 -14.23
C LEU A 84 23.47 -4.52 -15.71
N ASN A 85 22.38 -3.83 -16.06
CA ASN A 85 22.05 -3.52 -17.45
C ASN A 85 23.14 -2.66 -18.12
N THR A 86 23.66 -1.65 -17.41
CA THR A 86 24.79 -0.85 -17.88
C THR A 86 26.03 -1.71 -18.11
N ARG A 87 26.42 -2.55 -17.14
CA ARG A 87 27.60 -3.43 -17.29
C ARG A 87 27.47 -4.44 -18.43
N ARG A 88 26.27 -4.99 -18.62
CA ARG A 88 25.96 -5.86 -19.76
C ARG A 88 26.12 -5.12 -21.08
N ASN A 89 25.61 -3.89 -21.17
CA ASN A 89 25.75 -3.08 -22.37
C ASN A 89 27.21 -2.74 -22.67
N ASP A 90 27.98 -2.36 -21.65
CA ASP A 90 29.42 -2.07 -21.77
C ASP A 90 30.19 -3.28 -22.31
N TYR A 91 29.96 -4.46 -21.73
CA TYR A 91 30.58 -5.71 -22.18
C TYR A 91 30.19 -6.04 -23.63
N GLN A 92 28.91 -5.97 -23.97
CA GLN A 92 28.43 -6.26 -25.32
C GLN A 92 28.94 -5.25 -26.37
N ALA A 93 29.10 -3.98 -26.00
CA ALA A 93 29.66 -2.95 -26.88
C ALA A 93 31.16 -3.18 -27.13
N MET A 94 31.93 -3.48 -26.08
CA MET A 94 33.35 -3.80 -26.20
C MET A 94 33.56 -5.10 -26.99
N ARG A 95 32.71 -6.12 -26.76
CA ARG A 95 32.76 -7.39 -27.48
C ARG A 95 32.57 -7.20 -28.99
N ARG A 96 31.54 -6.44 -29.39
CA ARG A 96 31.29 -6.10 -30.79
C ARG A 96 32.45 -5.34 -31.42
N THR A 97 33.02 -4.38 -30.70
CA THR A 97 34.17 -3.60 -31.17
C THR A 97 35.41 -4.49 -31.35
N PHE A 98 35.63 -5.42 -30.43
CA PHE A 98 36.72 -6.40 -30.50
C PHE A 98 36.54 -7.36 -31.68
N GLU A 99 35.33 -7.85 -31.93
CA GLU A 99 35.02 -8.72 -33.07
C GLU A 99 35.23 -8.02 -34.42
N ASN A 100 34.80 -6.75 -34.53
CA ASN A 100 35.06 -5.95 -35.74
C ASN A 100 36.55 -5.72 -35.99
N TRP A 101 37.32 -5.48 -34.92
CA TRP A 101 38.77 -5.35 -34.99
C TRP A 101 39.44 -6.65 -35.44
N LEU A 102 39.04 -7.79 -34.88
CA LEU A 102 39.52 -9.11 -35.31
C LEU A 102 39.21 -9.39 -36.78
N ALA A 103 37.99 -9.09 -37.24
CA ALA A 103 37.60 -9.27 -38.64
C ALA A 103 38.44 -8.40 -39.59
N THR A 104 38.73 -7.16 -39.21
CA THR A 104 39.60 -6.27 -40.01
C THR A 104 41.03 -6.82 -40.07
N ARG A 105 41.54 -7.35 -38.96
CA ARG A 105 42.88 -7.93 -38.86
C ARG A 105 43.04 -9.21 -39.70
N ASP A 106 42.03 -10.07 -39.69
CA ASP A 106 42.01 -11.32 -40.47
C ASP A 106 42.16 -11.02 -41.97
N VAL A 107 41.48 -9.97 -42.46
CA VAL A 107 41.57 -9.52 -43.85
C VAL A 107 42.93 -8.89 -44.18
N THR A 108 43.57 -8.18 -43.24
CA THR A 108 44.85 -7.49 -43.49
C THR A 108 46.10 -8.33 -43.21
N GLN A 109 45.96 -9.56 -42.71
CA GLN A 109 47.06 -10.48 -42.35
C GLN A 109 48.12 -9.86 -41.40
N GLN A 110 47.72 -8.92 -40.54
CA GLN A 110 48.60 -8.21 -39.62
C GLN A 110 48.86 -9.03 -38.33
N ASN A 111 49.53 -10.17 -38.46
CA ASN A 111 49.83 -11.11 -37.37
C ASN A 111 50.89 -10.63 -36.34
N GLN A 112 51.37 -9.39 -36.43
CA GLN A 112 52.54 -8.94 -35.67
C GLN A 112 52.21 -8.11 -34.41
N GLN A 113 50.92 -7.89 -34.09
CA GLN A 113 50.45 -7.10 -32.95
C GLN A 113 49.79 -7.97 -31.86
N ASP A 114 50.59 -8.82 -31.21
CA ASP A 114 50.12 -9.67 -30.10
C ASP A 114 49.83 -8.87 -28.82
N ASP A 115 50.55 -7.78 -28.57
CA ASP A 115 50.38 -6.94 -27.37
C ASP A 115 48.99 -6.27 -27.30
N GLU A 116 48.45 -5.81 -28.43
CA GLU A 116 47.11 -5.23 -28.49
C GLU A 116 46.01 -6.29 -28.25
N LEU A 117 46.21 -7.52 -28.74
CA LEU A 117 45.27 -8.63 -28.53
C LEU A 117 45.18 -8.97 -27.04
N VAL A 118 46.33 -9.08 -26.37
CA VAL A 118 46.39 -9.34 -24.93
C VAL A 118 45.73 -8.20 -24.15
N GLY A 119 46.02 -6.94 -24.48
CA GLY A 119 45.43 -5.78 -23.81
C GLY A 119 43.90 -5.70 -23.96
N ARG A 120 43.38 -5.93 -25.17
CA ARG A 120 41.92 -5.93 -25.44
C ARG A 120 41.22 -7.10 -24.77
N THR A 121 41.84 -8.28 -24.75
CA THR A 121 41.31 -9.46 -24.05
C THR A 121 41.24 -9.21 -22.55
N ALA A 122 42.31 -8.69 -21.94
CA ALA A 122 42.31 -8.32 -20.52
C ALA A 122 41.24 -7.28 -20.17
N THR A 123 40.98 -6.32 -21.07
CA THR A 123 39.90 -5.33 -20.90
C THR A 123 38.52 -5.99 -20.93
N LEU A 124 38.30 -6.94 -21.85
CA LEU A 124 37.04 -7.71 -21.91
C LEU A 124 36.83 -8.55 -20.65
N ASP A 125 37.88 -9.17 -20.13
CA ASP A 125 37.82 -9.98 -18.91
C ASP A 125 37.49 -9.10 -17.69
N GLN A 126 38.06 -7.89 -17.60
CA GLN A 126 37.72 -6.92 -16.57
C GLN A 126 36.24 -6.51 -16.63
N LEU A 127 35.72 -6.19 -17.83
CA LEU A 127 34.31 -5.86 -18.01
C LEU A 127 33.41 -7.04 -17.64
N LYS A 128 33.81 -8.28 -17.98
CA LYS A 128 33.04 -9.47 -17.62
C LYS A 128 33.02 -9.73 -16.12
N ALA A 129 34.13 -9.49 -15.43
CA ALA A 129 34.19 -9.57 -13.98
C ALA A 129 33.24 -8.54 -13.32
N LEU A 130 33.23 -7.30 -13.82
CA LEU A 130 32.31 -6.25 -13.34
C LEU A 130 30.83 -6.61 -13.58
N GLU A 131 30.50 -7.20 -14.73
CA GLU A 131 29.16 -7.73 -14.99
C GLU A 131 28.79 -8.79 -13.95
N ARG A 132 29.68 -9.76 -13.70
CA ARG A 132 29.42 -10.85 -12.76
C ARG A 132 29.25 -10.36 -11.32
N ASP A 133 29.98 -9.33 -10.92
CA ASP A 133 29.82 -8.74 -9.59
C ASP A 133 28.51 -7.96 -9.47
N ALA A 134 28.06 -7.29 -10.53
CA ALA A 134 26.72 -6.69 -10.57
C ALA A 134 25.61 -7.75 -10.51
N GLU A 135 25.77 -8.90 -11.16
CA GLU A 135 24.83 -10.04 -11.04
C GLU A 135 24.74 -10.54 -9.60
N LYS A 136 25.88 -10.78 -8.94
CA LYS A 136 25.90 -11.21 -7.53
C LYS A 136 25.21 -10.19 -6.60
N ALA A 137 25.36 -8.90 -6.88
CA ALA A 137 24.69 -7.86 -6.10
C ALA A 137 23.16 -7.96 -6.23
N VAL A 138 22.65 -8.14 -7.44
CA VAL A 138 21.21 -8.37 -7.70
C VAL A 138 20.73 -9.66 -7.02
N GLU A 139 21.47 -10.76 -7.13
CA GLU A 139 21.14 -12.04 -6.49
C GLU A 139 21.05 -11.90 -4.96
N THR A 140 22.00 -11.19 -4.35
CA THR A 140 22.05 -10.96 -2.89
C THR A 140 20.84 -10.14 -2.43
N LEU A 141 20.49 -9.08 -3.16
CA LEU A 141 19.33 -8.24 -2.84
C LEU A 141 18.01 -8.98 -3.05
N SER A 142 17.90 -9.78 -4.11
CA SER A 142 16.72 -10.62 -4.38
C SER A 142 16.50 -11.64 -3.27
N LYS A 143 17.58 -12.25 -2.76
CA LYS A 143 17.50 -13.15 -1.60
C LYS A 143 17.03 -12.42 -0.36
N LYS A 144 17.58 -11.23 -0.08
CA LYS A 144 17.16 -10.42 1.07
C LYS A 144 15.68 -10.05 0.99
N GLN A 145 15.18 -9.69 -0.18
CA GLN A 145 13.76 -9.40 -0.41
C GLN A 145 12.88 -10.63 -0.12
N LEU A 146 13.30 -11.82 -0.55
CA LEU A 146 12.58 -13.06 -0.26
C LEU A 146 12.52 -13.34 1.25
N ASP A 147 13.65 -13.19 1.95
CA ASP A 147 13.72 -13.41 3.40
C ASP A 147 12.83 -12.41 4.15
N GLN A 148 12.77 -11.15 3.72
CA GLN A 148 11.87 -10.12 4.26
C GLN A 148 10.40 -10.48 4.05
N ASN A 149 10.02 -10.92 2.84
CA ASN A 149 8.65 -11.35 2.55
C ASN A 149 8.22 -12.55 3.39
N GLN A 150 9.14 -13.49 3.65
CA GLN A 150 8.89 -14.62 4.54
C GLN A 150 8.71 -14.18 6.00
N ALA A 151 9.50 -13.21 6.47
CA ALA A 151 9.36 -12.65 7.81
C ALA A 151 8.04 -11.91 7.99
N GLU A 152 7.63 -11.12 7.00
CA GLU A 152 6.35 -10.41 7.02
C GLU A 152 5.15 -11.38 7.03
N ASN A 153 5.18 -12.42 6.21
CA ASN A 153 4.13 -13.44 6.20
C ASN A 153 3.97 -14.12 7.57
N LYS A 154 5.06 -14.37 8.29
CA LYS A 154 5.01 -14.96 9.65
C LYS A 154 4.38 -14.03 10.69
N ILE A 155 4.46 -12.71 10.50
CA ILE A 155 3.84 -11.73 11.39
C ILE A 155 2.33 -11.60 11.11
N ARG A 156 1.93 -11.85 9.85
CA ARG A 156 0.53 -11.75 9.41
C ARG A 156 -0.30 -13.01 9.67
N THR A 157 0.34 -14.18 9.79
CA THR A 157 -0.30 -15.47 10.14
C THR A 157 -0.38 -15.66 11.65
#